data_AF-A0A1R1XEX7-F1
#
_entry.id   AF-A0A1R1XEX7-F1
#
_cell.length_a   1.000
_cell.length_b   1.000
_cell.length_c   1.000
_cell.angle_alpha   90.00
_cell.angle_beta   90.00
_cell.angle_gamma   90.00
#
_symmetry.space_group_name_H-M   'P 1'
#
loop_
_entity.id
_entity.type
_entity.pdbx_description
1 polymer ?
#
loop_
_entity_poly.entity_id
_entity_poly.type
_entity_poly.pdbx_seq_one_letter_code
_entity_poly.pdbx_strand_id
1 'polypeptide(L)'
;MGRMIDHICFRNMDSHPFRSQVIKNIDLSDHLPVTASWAMDKIGAQKNSTKKISLEKIAINADKIVNNNRFSALLHLDSDTNKIITDMQTAAKSVADELNSAAEKNSHFDFTLSKKTRKLIKVRRAKFQGFLNNTVGVNEYNNYFNASKRAIKSDSKKNALKKKINAIDKLFKKDSGKTWKYLKSQMKPLSSFNSQIRQISDNKGTKSQHNEQLDIWVDHFSALAVAS
;
A
#
# COMPACT_ATOMS: atom_id res chain seq x y z
N MET A 1 -30.38 4.30 10.76
CA MET A 1 -29.32 3.94 11.71
C MET A 1 -29.20 2.42 11.68
N GLY A 2 -28.01 1.88 11.39
CA GLY A 2 -27.78 0.43 11.28
C GLY A 2 -27.88 -0.29 12.62
N ARG A 3 -28.07 -1.61 12.59
CA ARG A 3 -28.10 -2.46 13.78
C ARG A 3 -26.69 -2.59 14.35
N MET A 4 -26.50 -2.32 15.65
CA MET A 4 -25.23 -2.61 16.33
C MET A 4 -25.10 -4.13 16.49
N ILE A 5 -24.17 -4.75 15.76
CA ILE A 5 -23.92 -6.19 15.85
C ILE A 5 -22.57 -6.52 16.50
N ASP A 6 -21.66 -5.55 16.55
CA ASP A 6 -20.34 -5.68 17.16
C ASP A 6 -20.40 -5.29 18.64
N HIS A 7 -20.00 -6.21 19.52
CA HIS A 7 -20.14 -6.07 20.98
C HIS A 7 -18.85 -6.48 21.69
N ILE A 8 -18.50 -5.76 22.75
CA ILE A 8 -17.47 -6.14 23.70
C ILE A 8 -18.15 -6.40 25.05
N CYS A 9 -18.18 -7.67 25.46
CA CYS A 9 -18.75 -8.09 26.73
C CYS A 9 -17.65 -8.25 27.79
N PHE A 10 -17.98 -7.93 29.04
CA PHE A 10 -17.11 -8.15 30.20
C PHE A 10 -17.90 -8.85 31.29
N ARG A 11 -17.20 -9.46 32.25
CA ARG A 11 -17.80 -10.23 33.34
C ARG A 11 -17.37 -9.63 34.67
N ASN A 12 -18.35 -9.21 35.48
CA ASN A 12 -18.19 -8.55 36.79
C ASN A 12 -17.97 -7.03 36.69
N MET A 13 -18.48 -6.29 37.67
CA MET A 13 -18.35 -4.82 37.75
C MET A 13 -16.89 -4.36 37.87
N ASP A 14 -16.04 -5.14 38.53
CA ASP A 14 -14.63 -4.82 38.71
C ASP A 14 -13.80 -4.88 37.42
N SER A 15 -14.32 -5.53 36.37
CA SER A 15 -13.69 -5.60 35.06
C SER A 15 -14.42 -4.72 34.03
N HIS A 16 -15.23 -3.76 34.46
CA HIS A 16 -15.91 -2.84 33.55
C HIS A 16 -14.86 -1.96 32.84
N PRO A 17 -14.92 -1.82 31.50
CA PRO A 17 -14.09 -0.85 30.82
C PRO A 17 -14.45 0.56 31.26
N PHE A 18 -13.46 1.39 31.59
CA PHE A 18 -13.71 2.79 31.97
C PHE A 18 -14.08 3.67 30.76
N ARG A 19 -13.82 3.17 29.54
CA ARG A 19 -14.22 3.82 28.29
C ARG A 19 -14.61 2.77 27.25
N SER A 20 -15.69 3.03 26.53
CA SER A 20 -16.08 2.28 25.32
C SER A 20 -16.54 3.26 24.24
N GLN A 21 -16.10 3.09 22.99
CA GLN A 21 -16.49 3.97 21.88
C GLN A 21 -16.53 3.23 20.53
N VAL A 22 -17.31 3.77 19.61
CA VAL A 22 -17.34 3.33 18.20
C VAL A 22 -16.49 4.30 17.37
N ILE A 23 -15.50 3.77 16.66
CA ILE A 23 -14.58 4.55 15.85
C ILE A 23 -15.19 4.78 14.47
N LYS A 24 -15.76 5.97 14.26
CA LYS A 24 -16.47 6.35 13.02
C LYS A 24 -15.56 6.84 11.89
N ASN A 25 -14.26 7.02 12.14
CA ASN A 25 -13.30 7.60 11.20
C ASN A 25 -12.45 6.54 10.48
N ILE A 26 -12.75 5.25 10.66
CA ILE A 26 -12.10 4.12 9.98
C ILE A 26 -13.13 3.51 9.01
N ASP A 27 -12.91 3.71 7.72
CA ASP A 27 -13.77 3.22 6.63
C ASP A 27 -13.05 2.12 5.84
N LEU A 28 -12.74 1.01 6.53
CA LEU A 28 -12.06 -0.16 5.97
C LEU A 28 -13.01 -1.35 5.73
N SER A 29 -14.22 -1.29 6.27
CA SER A 29 -15.26 -2.32 6.23
C SER A 29 -16.62 -1.64 6.32
N ASP A 30 -17.66 -2.35 5.92
CA ASP A 30 -19.07 -2.07 6.21
C ASP A 30 -19.41 -2.07 7.72
N HIS A 31 -18.49 -2.52 8.58
CA HIS A 31 -18.56 -2.45 10.04
C HIS A 31 -17.68 -1.34 10.63
N LEU A 32 -18.19 -0.67 11.66
CA LEU A 32 -17.42 0.33 12.42
C LEU A 32 -16.71 -0.34 13.60
N PRO A 33 -15.38 -0.14 13.77
CA PRO A 33 -14.67 -0.72 14.91
C PRO A 33 -15.22 -0.24 16.25
N VAL A 34 -15.45 -1.17 17.16
CA VAL A 34 -15.80 -0.91 18.56
C VAL A 34 -14.57 -1.09 19.43
N THR A 35 -14.28 -0.14 20.32
CA THR A 35 -13.15 -0.21 21.24
C THR A 35 -13.59 -0.04 22.68
N ALA A 36 -12.87 -0.72 23.59
CA ALA A 36 -13.05 -0.62 25.03
C ALA A 36 -11.66 -0.50 25.69
N SER A 37 -11.58 0.24 26.80
CA SER A 37 -10.33 0.49 27.54
C SER A 37 -10.51 0.12 29.00
N TRP A 38 -9.52 -0.58 29.56
CA TRP A 38 -9.46 -0.98 30.97
C TRP A 38 -8.29 -0.30 31.66
N ALA A 39 -8.46 0.03 32.93
CA ALA A 39 -7.35 0.49 33.76
C ALA A 39 -6.45 -0.71 34.04
N MET A 40 -5.22 -0.67 33.52
CA MET A 40 -4.25 -1.77 33.65
C MET A 40 -3.80 -1.98 35.09
N ASP A 41 -4.05 -1.01 35.95
CA ASP A 41 -3.65 -0.93 37.36
C ASP A 41 -4.28 -2.05 38.21
N LYS A 42 -5.40 -2.64 37.75
CA LYS A 42 -6.05 -3.81 38.37
C LYS A 42 -5.66 -5.15 37.74
N ILE A 43 -4.97 -5.15 36.60
CA ILE A 43 -4.38 -6.36 36.03
C ILE A 43 -3.05 -6.55 36.74
N GLY A 44 -3.12 -7.10 37.95
CA GLY A 44 -1.94 -7.37 38.77
C GLY A 44 -0.85 -7.96 37.90
N ALA A 45 0.33 -7.32 37.92
CA ALA A 45 1.44 -7.66 37.05
C ALA A 45 1.71 -9.17 37.11
N GLN A 46 1.19 -9.93 36.14
CA GLN A 46 1.74 -11.24 35.86
C GLN A 46 3.18 -10.93 35.45
N LYS A 47 4.12 -11.30 36.32
CA LYS A 47 5.54 -11.34 35.98
C LYS A 47 5.62 -11.98 34.60
N ASN A 48 5.91 -11.17 33.58
CA ASN A 48 6.23 -11.65 32.25
C ASN A 48 7.58 -12.36 32.39
N SER A 49 7.57 -13.57 32.94
CA SER A 49 8.62 -14.52 32.64
C SER A 49 8.53 -14.67 31.12
N THR A 50 9.53 -14.17 30.42
CA THR A 50 9.77 -14.48 29.01
C THR A 50 9.94 -16.00 28.91
N LYS A 51 8.81 -16.71 28.88
CA LYS A 51 8.78 -18.17 28.73
C LYS A 51 9.27 -18.43 27.33
N LYS A 52 10.56 -18.73 27.21
CA LYS A 52 11.12 -19.27 25.97
C LYS A 52 10.28 -20.49 25.61
N ILE A 53 9.82 -20.51 24.37
CA ILE A 53 9.09 -21.65 23.82
C ILE A 53 10.03 -22.86 23.92
N SER A 54 9.64 -23.87 24.70
CA SER A 54 10.41 -25.10 24.85
C SER A 54 10.04 -26.03 23.70
N LEU A 55 11.01 -26.31 22.84
CA LEU A 55 10.86 -27.23 21.71
C LEU A 55 10.55 -28.66 22.19
N GLU A 56 11.12 -29.09 23.31
CA GLU A 56 10.81 -30.39 23.94
C GLU A 56 9.34 -30.49 24.35
N LYS A 57 8.78 -29.42 24.94
CA LYS A 57 7.35 -29.41 25.31
C LYS A 57 6.42 -29.40 24.10
N ILE A 58 6.83 -28.78 23.00
CA ILE A 58 6.11 -28.84 21.72
C ILE A 58 6.14 -30.26 21.17
N ALA A 59 7.31 -30.92 21.16
CA ALA A 59 7.46 -32.29 20.68
C ALA A 59 6.60 -33.28 21.47
N ILE A 60 6.57 -33.16 22.81
CA ILE A 60 5.76 -34.00 23.69
C ILE A 60 4.25 -33.82 23.45
N ASN A 61 3.81 -32.65 22.99
CA ASN A 61 2.39 -32.33 22.77
C ASN A 61 2.07 -32.10 21.29
N ALA A 62 2.87 -32.63 20.37
CA ALA A 62 2.73 -32.38 18.94
C ALA A 62 1.37 -32.84 18.38
N ASP A 63 0.85 -33.93 18.95
CA ASP A 63 -0.48 -34.51 18.69
C ASP A 63 -1.64 -33.56 19.03
N LYS A 64 -1.44 -32.65 19.99
CA LYS A 64 -2.44 -31.67 20.43
C LYS A 64 -2.35 -30.34 19.69
N ILE A 65 -1.32 -30.15 18.86
CA ILE A 65 -1.10 -28.91 18.10
C ILE A 65 -1.79 -29.05 16.74
N VAL A 66 -2.98 -28.47 16.64
CA VAL A 66 -3.70 -28.37 15.36
C VAL A 66 -3.11 -27.23 14.54
N ASN A 67 -2.34 -27.56 13.50
CA ASN A 67 -1.82 -26.58 12.55
C ASN A 67 -2.73 -26.53 11.31
N ASN A 68 -3.57 -25.51 11.23
CA ASN A 68 -4.34 -25.20 10.02
C ASN A 68 -3.46 -24.47 8.99
N ASN A 69 -2.42 -25.15 8.50
CA ASN A 69 -1.59 -24.62 7.42
C ASN A 69 -2.42 -24.58 6.14
N ARG A 70 -2.78 -23.39 5.66
CA ARG A 70 -3.53 -23.20 4.40
C ARG A 70 -2.80 -23.74 3.16
N PHE A 71 -1.51 -24.00 3.27
CA PHE A 71 -0.69 -24.58 2.21
C PHE A 71 -0.53 -26.10 2.35
N SER A 72 -1.14 -26.74 3.35
CA SER A 72 -1.22 -28.21 3.45
C SER A 72 -1.88 -28.83 2.22
N ALA A 73 -2.83 -28.12 1.59
CA ALA A 73 -3.44 -28.52 0.33
C ALA A 73 -2.41 -28.65 -0.82
N LEU A 74 -1.28 -27.95 -0.74
CA LEU A 74 -0.18 -28.05 -1.72
C LEU A 74 0.78 -29.20 -1.42
N LEU A 75 0.72 -29.79 -0.22
CA LEU A 75 1.63 -30.86 0.20
C LEU A 75 1.29 -32.22 -0.44
N HIS A 76 0.04 -32.38 -0.89
CA HIS A 76 -0.47 -33.58 -1.57
C HIS A 76 -0.65 -33.39 -3.09
N LEU A 77 -0.23 -32.24 -3.62
CA LEU A 77 -0.17 -32.02 -5.07
C LEU A 77 1.06 -32.76 -5.60
N ASP A 78 0.88 -34.04 -5.88
CA ASP A 78 1.84 -34.93 -6.55
C ASP A 78 1.91 -34.61 -8.05
N SER A 79 2.13 -33.34 -8.34
CA SER A 79 2.07 -32.77 -9.68
C SER A 79 3.43 -32.15 -9.95
N ASP A 80 4.13 -32.75 -10.91
CA ASP A 80 5.37 -32.24 -11.48
C ASP A 80 5.27 -30.73 -11.68
N THR A 81 6.00 -29.96 -10.87
CA THR A 81 5.98 -28.50 -10.84
C THR A 81 6.12 -27.91 -12.25
N ASN A 82 6.86 -28.61 -13.13
CA ASN A 82 7.02 -28.23 -14.52
C ASN A 82 5.69 -28.24 -15.28
N LYS A 83 4.85 -29.26 -15.06
CA LYS A 83 3.53 -29.36 -15.69
C LYS A 83 2.62 -28.22 -15.26
N ILE A 84 2.60 -27.86 -13.96
CA ILE A 84 1.83 -26.71 -13.47
C ILE A 84 2.28 -25.41 -14.15
N ILE A 85 3.59 -25.21 -14.27
CA ILE A 85 4.15 -24.02 -14.93
C ILE A 85 3.75 -23.99 -16.40
N THR A 86 3.84 -25.11 -17.11
CA THR A 86 3.47 -25.21 -18.52
C THR A 86 1.96 -24.98 -18.74
N ASP A 87 1.11 -25.57 -17.90
CA ASP A 87 -0.33 -25.40 -17.96
C ASP A 87 -0.72 -23.94 -17.69
N MET A 88 -0.09 -23.30 -16.71
CA MET A 88 -0.30 -21.88 -16.41
C MET A 88 0.15 -20.97 -17.57
N GLN A 89 1.32 -21.23 -18.15
CA GLN A 89 1.81 -20.48 -19.32
C GLN A 89 0.85 -20.63 -20.52
N THR A 90 0.35 -21.84 -20.74
CA THR A 90 -0.59 -22.16 -21.82
C THR A 90 -1.93 -21.43 -21.61
N ALA A 91 -2.49 -21.48 -20.40
CA ALA A 91 -3.71 -20.76 -20.06
C ALA A 91 -3.55 -19.24 -20.21
N ALA A 92 -2.44 -18.68 -19.72
CA ALA A 92 -2.15 -17.25 -19.85
C ALA A 92 -2.05 -16.82 -21.32
N LYS A 93 -1.47 -17.66 -22.18
CA LYS A 93 -1.38 -17.41 -23.62
C LYS A 93 -2.75 -17.48 -24.29
N SER A 94 -3.57 -18.48 -23.98
CA SER A 94 -4.94 -18.61 -24.50
C SER A 94 -5.78 -17.37 -24.18
N VAL A 95 -5.73 -16.90 -22.93
CA VAL A 95 -6.46 -15.68 -22.50
C VAL A 95 -5.95 -14.44 -23.23
N ALA A 96 -4.64 -14.33 -23.43
CA ALA A 96 -4.07 -13.21 -24.18
C ALA A 96 -4.51 -13.23 -25.65
N ASP A 97 -4.55 -14.41 -26.28
CA ASP A 97 -4.97 -14.58 -27.67
C ASP A 97 -6.47 -14.30 -27.84
N GLU A 98 -7.32 -14.75 -26.90
CA GLU A 98 -8.75 -14.40 -26.85
C GLU A 98 -8.95 -12.88 -26.73
N LEU A 99 -8.26 -12.23 -25.80
CA LEU A 99 -8.31 -10.76 -25.64
C LEU A 99 -7.85 -10.00 -26.89
N ASN A 100 -6.82 -10.51 -27.57
CA ASN A 100 -6.33 -9.92 -28.81
C ASN A 100 -7.32 -10.12 -29.97
N SER A 101 -8.03 -11.24 -30.01
CA SER A 101 -9.06 -11.52 -31.02
C SER A 101 -10.32 -10.66 -30.82
N ALA A 102 -10.64 -10.35 -29.56
CA ALA A 102 -11.76 -9.48 -29.18
C ALA A 102 -11.43 -7.98 -29.27
N ALA A 103 -10.17 -7.60 -29.54
CA ALA A 103 -9.77 -6.20 -29.64
C ALA A 103 -10.23 -5.59 -30.96
N GLU A 104 -11.17 -4.63 -30.90
CA GLU A 104 -11.57 -3.83 -32.06
C GLU A 104 -10.36 -3.06 -32.63
N LYS A 105 -10.09 -3.25 -33.93
CA LYS A 105 -8.92 -2.67 -34.63
C LYS A 105 -8.88 -1.13 -34.66
N ASN A 106 -9.95 -0.46 -34.24
CA ASN A 106 -10.16 0.98 -34.42
C ASN A 106 -10.40 1.77 -33.12
N SER A 107 -10.06 1.23 -31.94
CA SER A 107 -10.04 2.07 -30.75
C SER A 107 -8.86 3.05 -30.85
N HIS A 108 -9.15 4.35 -31.06
CA HIS A 108 -8.15 5.41 -30.98
C HIS A 108 -7.65 5.50 -29.53
N PHE A 109 -6.65 4.70 -29.19
CA PHE A 109 -5.97 4.80 -27.91
C PHE A 109 -5.32 6.17 -27.82
N ASP A 110 -5.75 6.97 -26.86
CA ASP A 110 -5.11 8.25 -26.57
C ASP A 110 -3.72 7.98 -25.99
N PHE A 111 -2.71 8.03 -26.86
CA PHE A 111 -1.35 7.74 -26.47
C PHE A 111 -0.79 8.91 -25.68
N THR A 112 -0.64 8.71 -24.37
CA THR A 112 0.02 9.66 -23.47
C THR A 112 1.46 9.97 -23.90
N LEU A 113 2.20 9.00 -24.42
CA LEU A 113 3.60 9.19 -24.86
C LEU A 113 3.69 9.68 -26.30
N SER A 114 4.69 10.49 -26.64
CA SER A 114 4.93 10.97 -28.01
C SER A 114 5.34 9.84 -28.96
N LYS A 115 5.13 10.04 -30.28
CA LYS A 115 5.56 9.09 -31.32
C LYS A 115 7.06 8.74 -31.20
N LYS A 116 7.90 9.72 -30.86
CA LYS A 116 9.35 9.54 -30.69
C LYS A 116 9.66 8.61 -29.50
N THR A 117 9.05 8.86 -28.34
CA THR A 117 9.22 8.01 -27.15
C THR A 117 8.73 6.59 -27.39
N ARG A 118 7.60 6.41 -28.08
CA ARG A 118 7.09 5.06 -28.41
C ARG A 118 8.04 4.30 -29.33
N LYS A 119 8.64 4.96 -30.33
CA LYS A 119 9.68 4.34 -31.18
C LYS A 119 10.88 3.89 -30.34
N LEU A 120 11.37 4.73 -29.41
CA LEU A 120 12.46 4.35 -28.50
C LEU A 120 12.13 3.14 -27.62
N ILE A 121 10.90 3.05 -27.11
CA ILE A 121 10.46 1.89 -26.32
C ILE A 121 10.45 0.61 -27.18
N LYS A 122 9.99 0.70 -28.43
CA LYS A 122 10.04 -0.44 -29.37
C LYS A 122 11.47 -0.91 -29.61
N VAL A 123 12.40 0.01 -29.87
CA VAL A 123 13.82 -0.30 -30.05
C VAL A 123 14.41 -0.92 -28.79
N ARG A 124 14.14 -0.36 -27.61
CA ARG A 124 14.57 -0.95 -26.33
C ARG A 124 14.07 -2.38 -26.15
N ARG A 125 12.81 -2.68 -26.51
CA ARG A 125 12.26 -4.03 -26.43
C ARG A 125 12.98 -5.00 -27.36
N ALA A 126 13.23 -4.58 -28.61
CA ALA A 126 14.01 -5.40 -29.54
C ALA A 126 15.44 -5.67 -29.03
N LYS A 127 16.10 -4.65 -28.46
CA LYS A 127 17.44 -4.80 -27.87
C LYS A 127 17.43 -5.66 -26.60
N PHE A 128 16.35 -5.64 -25.81
CA PHE A 128 16.18 -6.55 -24.68
C PHE A 128 16.07 -8.01 -25.12
N GLN A 129 15.30 -8.28 -26.19
CA GLN A 129 15.21 -9.63 -26.75
C GLN A 129 16.57 -10.08 -27.33
N GLY A 130 17.28 -9.18 -28.01
CA GLY A 130 18.65 -9.45 -28.46
C GLY A 130 19.60 -9.75 -27.30
N PHE A 131 19.46 -9.05 -26.18
CA PHE A 131 20.25 -9.29 -24.97
C PHE A 131 19.95 -10.68 -24.36
N LEU A 132 18.67 -11.09 -24.28
CA LEU A 132 18.29 -12.44 -23.84
C LEU A 132 18.87 -13.53 -24.74
N ASN A 133 18.96 -13.26 -26.04
CA ASN A 133 19.52 -14.19 -27.03
C ASN A 133 21.05 -14.07 -27.18
N ASN A 134 21.74 -13.35 -26.28
CA ASN A 134 23.19 -13.08 -26.33
C ASN A 134 23.70 -12.41 -27.62
N THR A 135 22.83 -11.77 -28.41
CA THR A 135 23.18 -11.07 -29.66
C THR A 135 23.47 -9.59 -29.46
N VAL A 136 23.07 -9.02 -28.31
CA VAL A 136 23.24 -7.59 -27.98
C VAL A 136 23.97 -7.47 -26.64
N GLY A 137 25.02 -6.65 -26.60
CA GLY A 137 25.78 -6.40 -25.38
C GLY A 137 24.99 -5.62 -24.32
N VAL A 138 25.29 -5.87 -23.04
CA VAL A 138 24.66 -5.20 -21.88
C VAL A 138 24.70 -3.67 -22.00
N ASN A 139 25.85 -3.11 -22.41
CA ASN A 139 26.04 -1.66 -22.54
C ASN A 139 25.12 -1.06 -23.62
N GLU A 140 24.95 -1.77 -24.74
CA GLU A 140 24.06 -1.32 -25.81
C GLU A 140 22.61 -1.29 -25.34
N TYR A 141 22.14 -2.36 -24.68
CA TYR A 141 20.81 -2.38 -24.07
C TYR A 141 20.63 -1.25 -23.05
N ASN A 142 21.59 -1.06 -22.15
CA ASN A 142 21.53 -0.04 -21.10
C ASN A 142 21.45 1.39 -21.67
N ASN A 143 22.12 1.66 -22.78
CA ASN A 143 22.02 2.95 -23.47
C ASN A 143 20.58 3.23 -23.93
N TYR A 144 19.93 2.27 -24.59
CA TYR A 144 18.53 2.40 -25.02
C TYR A 144 17.55 2.41 -23.84
N PHE A 145 17.85 1.67 -22.78
CA PHE A 145 17.08 1.71 -21.53
C PHE A 145 17.06 3.11 -20.94
N ASN A 146 18.24 3.70 -20.73
CA ASN A 146 18.39 5.04 -20.17
C ASN A 146 17.82 6.14 -21.09
N ALA A 147 18.00 6.02 -22.40
CA ALA A 147 17.40 6.93 -23.37
C ALA A 147 15.86 6.90 -23.32
N SER A 148 15.26 5.70 -23.30
CA SER A 148 13.80 5.55 -23.20
C SER A 148 13.26 6.11 -21.88
N LYS A 149 13.95 5.89 -20.76
CA LYS A 149 13.56 6.37 -19.43
C LYS A 149 13.56 7.90 -19.37
N ARG A 150 14.58 8.55 -19.94
CA ARG A 150 14.65 10.01 -20.06
C ARG A 150 13.52 10.56 -20.94
N ALA A 151 13.25 9.93 -22.07
CA ALA A 151 12.17 10.33 -22.98
C ALA A 151 10.78 10.24 -22.32
N ILE A 152 10.50 9.15 -21.60
CA ILE A 152 9.25 8.96 -20.84
C ILE A 152 9.09 10.08 -19.79
N LYS A 153 10.15 10.38 -19.02
CA LYS A 153 10.10 11.43 -18.01
C LYS A 153 9.84 12.80 -18.63
N SER A 154 10.44 13.09 -19.78
CA SER A 154 10.22 14.34 -20.51
C SER A 154 8.78 14.49 -20.99
N ASP A 155 8.23 13.45 -21.65
CA ASP A 155 6.83 13.45 -22.09
C ASP A 155 5.86 13.59 -20.91
N SER A 156 6.12 12.90 -19.80
CA SER A 156 5.31 13.02 -18.58
C SER A 156 5.27 14.46 -18.06
N LYS A 157 6.40 15.17 -18.03
CA LYS A 157 6.46 16.58 -17.63
C LYS A 157 5.68 17.47 -18.58
N LYS A 158 5.85 17.28 -19.89
CA LYS A 158 5.14 18.04 -20.93
C LYS A 158 3.64 17.84 -20.83
N ASN A 159 3.19 16.61 -20.61
CA ASN A 159 1.78 16.29 -20.44
C ASN A 159 1.19 16.88 -19.16
N ALA A 160 1.94 16.83 -18.05
CA ALA A 160 1.52 17.47 -16.81
C ALA A 160 1.32 18.99 -17.00
N LEU A 161 2.25 19.65 -17.70
CA LEU A 161 2.11 21.06 -18.04
C LEU A 161 0.89 21.32 -18.95
N LYS A 162 0.69 20.51 -19.98
CA LYS A 162 -0.49 20.62 -20.87
C LYS A 162 -1.80 20.46 -20.11
N LYS A 163 -1.85 19.55 -19.12
CA LYS A 163 -3.02 19.37 -18.25
C LYS A 163 -3.27 20.61 -17.38
N LYS A 164 -2.22 21.22 -16.81
CA LYS A 164 -2.33 22.47 -16.05
C LYS A 164 -2.88 23.62 -16.91
N ILE A 165 -2.32 23.84 -18.09
CA ILE A 165 -2.77 24.90 -19.01
C ILE A 165 -4.24 24.70 -19.39
N ASN A 166 -4.62 23.49 -19.78
CA ASN A 166 -6.01 23.17 -20.14
C ASN A 166 -6.98 23.36 -18.97
N ALA A 167 -6.54 23.11 -17.73
CA ALA A 167 -7.37 23.36 -16.55
C ALA A 167 -7.57 24.87 -16.31
N ILE A 168 -6.52 25.67 -16.49
CA ILE A 168 -6.59 27.14 -16.39
C ILE A 168 -7.52 27.69 -17.48
N ASP A 169 -7.38 27.24 -18.73
CA ASP A 169 -8.27 27.66 -19.82
C ASP A 169 -9.75 27.33 -19.55
N LYS A 170 -10.03 26.17 -18.95
CA LYS A 170 -11.38 25.74 -18.58
C LYS A 170 -11.96 26.54 -17.41
N LEU A 171 -11.11 26.94 -16.46
CA LEU A 171 -11.48 27.84 -15.37
C LEU A 171 -11.92 29.20 -15.94
N PHE A 172 -11.13 29.79 -16.85
CA PHE A 172 -11.46 31.06 -17.50
C PHE A 172 -12.74 30.96 -18.36
N LYS A 173 -13.00 29.80 -18.97
CA LYS A 173 -14.23 29.53 -19.74
C LYS A 173 -15.45 29.19 -18.86
N LYS A 174 -15.36 29.28 -17.53
CA LYS A 174 -16.42 28.95 -16.56
C LYS A 174 -16.97 27.52 -16.66
N ASP A 175 -16.19 26.55 -17.15
CA ASP A 175 -16.55 25.12 -17.15
C ASP A 175 -16.26 24.52 -15.76
N SER A 176 -17.18 24.76 -14.82
CA SER A 176 -17.05 24.40 -13.41
C SER A 176 -16.87 22.88 -13.20
N GLY A 177 -17.58 22.06 -13.99
CA GLY A 177 -17.53 20.60 -13.89
C GLY A 177 -16.17 20.01 -14.25
N LYS A 178 -15.55 20.45 -15.36
CA LYS A 178 -14.23 19.95 -15.76
C LYS A 178 -13.11 20.53 -14.89
N THR A 179 -13.25 21.76 -14.43
CA THR A 179 -12.32 22.41 -13.48
C THR A 179 -12.30 21.64 -12.15
N TRP A 180 -13.47 21.30 -11.62
CA TRP A 180 -13.60 20.53 -10.38
C TRP A 180 -13.02 19.12 -10.49
N LYS A 181 -13.24 18.42 -11.61
CA LYS A 181 -12.60 17.11 -11.88
C LYS A 181 -11.08 17.19 -11.87
N TYR A 182 -10.50 18.22 -12.46
CA TYR A 182 -9.05 18.43 -12.44
C TYR A 182 -8.55 18.69 -11.01
N LEU A 183 -9.18 19.60 -10.27
CA LEU A 183 -8.83 19.89 -8.87
C LEU A 183 -8.88 18.64 -8.01
N LYS A 184 -9.96 17.85 -8.08
CA LYS A 184 -10.06 16.55 -7.38
C LYS A 184 -8.93 15.60 -7.72
N SER A 185 -8.50 15.53 -9.00
CA SER A 185 -7.39 14.67 -9.40
C SER A 185 -6.03 15.11 -8.83
N GLN A 186 -5.88 16.38 -8.45
CA GLN A 186 -4.68 16.91 -7.81
C GLN A 186 -4.72 16.76 -6.28
N MET A 187 -5.91 16.65 -5.70
CA MET A 187 -6.08 16.33 -4.30
C MET A 187 -5.69 14.86 -4.10
N LYS A 188 -4.55 14.61 -3.44
CA LYS A 188 -4.23 13.27 -2.94
C LYS A 188 -5.37 12.84 -1.99
N PRO A 189 -5.70 11.54 -1.91
CA PRO A 189 -6.65 11.07 -0.91
C PRO A 189 -6.19 11.57 0.46
N LEU A 190 -7.11 12.16 1.25
CA LEU A 190 -6.82 12.80 2.54
C LEU A 190 -6.01 11.91 3.51
N SER A 191 -6.01 10.58 3.29
CA SER A 191 -5.11 9.62 3.94
C SER A 191 -3.61 9.99 3.93
N SER A 192 -3.12 10.73 2.92
CA SER A 192 -1.71 11.14 2.86
C SER A 192 -1.40 12.47 3.55
N PHE A 193 -2.40 13.17 4.09
CA PHE A 193 -2.20 14.41 4.84
C PHE A 193 -1.91 14.13 6.32
N ASN A 194 -2.37 12.98 6.84
CA ASN A 194 -2.12 12.58 8.23
C ASN A 194 -0.66 12.14 8.48
N SER A 195 0.13 11.84 7.45
CA SER A 195 1.58 11.61 7.60
C SER A 195 2.42 12.90 7.58
N GLN A 196 1.78 14.06 7.35
CA GLN A 196 2.40 15.39 7.31
C GLN A 196 1.89 16.31 8.43
N ILE A 197 1.26 15.76 9.47
CA ILE A 197 1.23 16.44 10.77
C ILE A 197 2.66 16.41 11.30
N ARG A 198 3.38 17.46 10.91
CA ARG A 198 4.68 17.95 11.36
C ARG A 198 5.34 17.11 12.45
N GLN A 199 6.42 16.43 12.06
CA GLN A 199 7.63 16.48 12.87
C GLN A 199 7.95 17.97 13.07
N ILE A 200 7.59 18.51 14.24
CA ILE A 200 8.10 19.80 14.70
C ILE A 200 9.57 19.52 15.02
N SER A 201 10.44 19.76 14.03
CA SER A 201 11.87 19.77 14.27
C SER A 201 12.22 21.11 14.89
N ASP A 202 12.34 21.14 16.21
CA ASP A 202 13.11 22.19 16.83
C ASP A 202 14.58 22.03 16.41
N ASN A 203 15.27 23.15 16.26
CA ASN A 203 16.51 23.35 15.52
C ASN A 203 17.77 22.68 16.16
N LYS A 204 17.66 21.48 16.72
CA LYS A 204 18.77 20.72 17.30
C LYS A 204 18.65 19.23 17.02
N GLY A 205 19.01 18.84 15.79
CA GLY A 205 19.43 17.47 15.44
C GLY A 205 18.35 16.38 15.55
N THR A 206 18.18 15.61 14.49
CA THR A 206 17.32 14.41 14.50
C THR A 206 17.84 13.39 15.53
N LYS A 207 17.21 13.33 16.69
CA LYS A 207 17.39 12.25 17.68
C LYS A 207 16.23 11.27 17.54
N SER A 208 16.55 10.04 17.18
CA SER A 208 15.59 8.96 16.92
C SER A 208 15.68 7.91 18.02
N GLN A 209 15.08 8.13 19.19
CA GLN A 209 14.70 7.03 20.08
C GLN A 209 13.38 7.36 20.81
N HIS A 210 12.48 6.38 20.79
CA HIS A 210 11.09 6.43 21.28
C HIS A 210 10.94 6.84 22.75
N ASN A 211 11.99 6.69 23.57
CA ASN A 211 11.94 7.04 25.00
C ASN A 211 12.08 8.55 25.25
N GLU A 212 12.84 9.27 24.41
CA GLU A 212 12.99 10.73 24.55
C GLU A 212 11.76 11.50 24.05
N GLN A 213 10.88 10.87 23.26
CA GLN A 213 9.61 11.47 22.86
C GLN A 213 8.70 11.71 24.06
N LEU A 214 8.65 10.77 25.02
CA LEU A 214 7.81 10.90 26.20
C LEU A 214 8.23 12.08 27.08
N ASP A 215 9.53 12.31 27.25
CA ASP A 215 10.07 13.45 28.00
C ASP A 215 9.70 14.79 27.33
N ILE A 216 9.73 14.85 25.99
CA ILE A 216 9.29 16.04 25.23
C ILE A 216 7.80 16.30 25.40
N TRP A 217 6.97 15.25 25.41
CA TRP A 217 5.52 15.39 25.66
C TRP A 217 5.24 15.82 27.10
N VAL A 218 6.01 15.33 28.08
CA VAL A 218 5.91 15.72 29.49
C VAL A 218 6.28 17.18 29.68
N ASP A 219 7.39 17.65 29.10
CA ASP A 219 7.80 19.07 29.18
C ASP A 219 6.80 19.99 28.48
N HIS A 220 6.28 19.60 27.32
CA HIS A 220 5.30 20.40 26.56
C HIS A 220 3.99 20.60 27.33
N PHE A 221 3.45 19.54 27.96
CA PHE A 221 2.23 19.66 28.76
C PHE A 221 2.47 20.31 30.13
N SER A 222 3.66 20.16 30.71
CA SER A 222 4.03 20.84 31.95
C SER A 222 4.10 22.36 31.75
N ALA A 223 4.65 22.83 30.63
CA ALA A 223 4.69 24.26 30.29
C ALA A 223 3.29 24.86 30.06
N LEU A 224 2.35 24.07 29.54
CA LEU A 224 0.95 24.47 29.37
C LEU A 224 0.17 24.49 30.69
N ALA A 225 0.58 23.69 31.68
CA ALA A 225 -0.06 23.64 33.00
C ALA A 225 0.38 24.79 33.93
N VAL A 226 1.51 25.45 33.66
CA VAL A 226 2.00 26.61 34.43
C VAL A 226 1.49 27.94 33.86
N ALA A 227 0.89 27.94 32.66
CA ALA A 227 0.33 29.13 32.01
C ALA A 227 -1.12 29.45 32.41
N SER A 228 -1.58 28.98 33.58
CA SER A 228 -2.88 29.31 34.19
C SER A 228 -2.71 29.98 35.54
#